data_AF-A0A8T4SYC0-F1
#
_entry.id   AF-A0A8T4SYC0-F1
#
_cell.length_a   1.000
_cell.length_b   1.000
_cell.length_c   1.000
_cell.angle_alpha   90.00
_cell.angle_beta   90.00
_cell.angle_gamma   90.00
#
_symmetry.space_group_name_H-M   'P 1'
#
loop_
_entity.id
_entity.type
_entity.pdbx_description
1 polymer ?
#
loop_
_entity_poly.entity_id
_entity_poly.type
_entity_poly.pdbx_seq_one_letter_code
_entity_poly.pdbx_strand_id
1 'polypeptide(L)'
;MVINAGPEYQKAEVEYSFARTPEDKLKALQKMLTLAPKHKGSESLLAEIKTKISKLKKLLEKEKKQKKGKGKKTAVKKEGAAQITLVGTTNSGKSTLLNKLTGAKVEIADYPFTTKKPEVGILNYKGIKLQIIEIPSIFKNLKQTEQGPSFLAIINQSDLVILFFNNPEEKKLLDKELSDISTKKIIYDEGKNYEDKIWNSLGLIKVYTKQPGKKPDYPPLALKKGSVIKDLAIHVHKDFIKKFRFARIWGKSARFEGQQVGLNHKLIDEDVVELHMK
;
A
#
# COMPACT_ATOMS: atom_id res chain seq x y z
N MET A 1 24.27 13.94 47.80
CA MET A 1 25.67 14.40 47.90
C MET A 1 26.02 15.15 46.64
N VAL A 2 26.62 16.34 46.76
CA VAL A 2 27.06 17.12 45.61
C VAL A 2 28.33 16.44 45.08
N ILE A 3 28.20 15.70 43.99
CA ILE A 3 29.33 15.06 43.33
C ILE A 3 30.01 16.15 42.50
N ASN A 4 31.28 16.44 42.77
CA ASN A 4 32.06 17.42 42.00
C ASN A 4 32.35 16.84 40.60
N ALA A 5 31.40 16.97 39.69
CA ALA A 5 31.50 16.52 38.31
C ALA A 5 32.20 17.59 37.46
N GLY A 6 33.16 17.17 36.62
CA GLY A 6 33.96 18.08 35.80
C GLY A 6 33.14 18.88 34.77
N PRO A 7 33.72 19.95 34.18
CA PRO A 7 33.01 20.85 33.24
C PRO A 7 32.38 20.14 32.05
N GLU A 8 32.99 19.05 31.57
CA GLU A 8 32.45 18.26 30.45
C GLU A 8 31.18 17.48 30.83
N TYR A 9 31.10 17.01 32.07
CA TYR A 9 29.90 16.34 32.57
C TYR A 9 28.73 17.32 32.66
N GLN A 10 28.97 18.52 33.18
CA GLN A 10 27.97 19.57 33.28
C GLN A 10 27.43 19.96 31.90
N LYS A 11 28.29 20.04 30.88
CA LYS A 11 27.85 20.23 29.48
C LYS A 11 26.93 19.10 29.01
N ALA A 12 27.29 17.84 29.28
CA ALA A 12 26.45 16.69 28.91
C ALA A 12 25.10 16.68 29.66
N GLU A 13 25.06 17.19 30.89
CA GLU A 13 23.84 17.34 31.69
C GLU A 13 22.92 18.43 31.11
N VAL A 14 23.51 19.56 30.69
CA VAL A 14 22.80 20.61 29.94
C VAL A 14 22.23 20.06 28.63
N GLU A 15 23.04 19.33 27.85
CA GLU A 15 22.58 18.65 26.62
C GLU A 15 21.39 17.71 26.90
N TYR A 16 21.43 16.94 27.99
CA TYR A 16 20.33 16.08 28.40
C TYR A 16 19.06 16.86 28.76
N SER A 17 19.19 18.01 29.45
CA SER A 17 18.05 18.85 29.84
C SER A 17 17.34 19.48 28.63
N PHE A 18 18.08 19.86 27.59
CA PHE A 18 17.55 20.45 26.37
C PHE A 18 17.10 19.41 25.33
N ALA A 19 17.51 18.15 25.46
CA ALA A 19 17.13 17.09 24.53
C ALA A 19 15.61 16.88 24.50
N ARG A 20 15.00 17.01 23.32
CA ARG A 20 13.55 16.89 23.13
C ARG A 20 13.12 15.48 22.73
N THR A 21 13.97 14.74 22.01
CA THR A 21 13.66 13.39 21.53
C THR A 21 14.20 12.31 22.47
N PRO A 22 13.57 11.12 22.55
CA PRO A 22 14.11 9.97 23.28
C PRO A 22 15.50 9.54 22.81
N GLU A 23 15.80 9.65 21.52
CA GLU A 23 17.10 9.35 20.92
C GLU A 23 18.19 10.33 21.40
N ASP A 24 17.90 11.63 21.38
CA ASP A 24 18.84 12.66 21.85
C ASP A 24 19.09 12.53 23.36
N LYS A 25 18.04 12.24 24.13
CA LYS A 25 18.14 11.96 25.57
C LYS A 25 19.01 10.75 25.85
N LEU A 26 18.89 9.68 25.04
CA LEU A 26 19.73 8.49 25.19
C LEU A 26 21.20 8.79 24.89
N LYS A 27 21.48 9.57 23.83
CA LYS A 27 22.84 9.97 23.45
C LYS A 27 23.49 10.83 24.54
N ALA A 28 22.75 11.81 25.08
CA ALA A 28 23.22 12.65 26.18
C ALA A 28 23.49 11.82 27.46
N LEU A 29 22.60 10.89 27.82
CA LEU A 29 22.83 10.00 28.97
C LEU A 29 24.04 9.07 28.79
N GLN A 30 24.29 8.57 27.57
CA GLN A 30 25.49 7.80 27.26
C GLN A 30 26.76 8.63 27.44
N LYS A 31 26.74 9.89 27.00
CA LYS A 31 27.83 10.84 27.21
C LYS A 31 28.05 11.12 28.71
N MET A 32 26.99 11.37 29.46
CA MET A 32 27.04 11.51 30.92
C MET A 32 27.61 10.28 31.61
N LEU A 33 27.24 9.06 31.18
CA LEU A 33 27.78 7.82 31.76
C LEU A 33 29.30 7.68 31.55
N THR A 34 29.80 8.11 30.39
CA THR A 34 31.23 8.07 30.06
C THR A 34 32.03 9.08 30.89
N LEU A 35 31.47 10.28 31.08
CA LEU A 35 32.12 11.41 31.76
C LEU A 35 31.91 11.44 33.28
N ALA A 36 31.00 10.60 33.81
CA ALA A 36 30.72 10.54 35.24
C ALA A 36 31.94 10.09 36.05
N PRO A 37 32.19 10.67 37.24
CA PRO A 37 33.24 10.21 38.13
C PRO A 37 33.07 8.73 38.50
N LYS A 38 34.16 7.97 38.60
CA LYS A 38 34.14 6.53 38.91
C LYS A 38 34.85 6.24 40.24
N HIS A 39 34.21 6.63 41.34
CA HIS A 39 34.70 6.38 42.70
C HIS A 39 33.53 6.04 43.62
N LYS A 40 33.80 5.56 44.84
CA LYS A 40 32.77 5.08 45.78
C LYS A 40 31.63 6.08 46.02
N GLY A 41 31.94 7.38 46.08
CA GLY A 41 30.95 8.46 46.26
C GLY A 41 30.01 8.74 45.06
N SER A 42 30.27 8.19 43.87
CA SER A 42 29.47 8.41 42.66
C SER A 42 28.66 7.18 42.20
N GLU A 43 28.68 6.11 42.99
CA GLU A 43 27.97 4.86 42.67
C GLU A 43 26.47 5.06 42.48
N SER A 44 25.84 5.88 43.33
CA SER A 44 24.41 6.21 43.24
C SER A 44 24.07 6.93 41.92
N LEU A 45 24.89 7.89 41.52
CA LEU A 45 24.72 8.63 40.26
C LEU A 45 24.88 7.71 39.04
N LEU A 46 25.91 6.86 39.04
CA LEU A 46 26.15 5.89 37.97
C LEU A 46 24.98 4.90 37.85
N ALA A 47 24.42 4.44 38.97
CA ALA A 47 23.26 3.57 39.00
C ALA A 47 22.02 4.27 38.41
N GLU A 48 21.82 5.55 38.73
CA GLU A 48 20.72 6.34 38.19
C GLU A 48 20.83 6.51 36.67
N ILE A 49 22.01 6.90 36.17
CA ILE A 49 22.26 7.08 34.73
C ILE A 49 22.02 5.75 33.97
N LYS A 50 22.57 4.64 34.48
CA LYS A 50 22.35 3.30 33.87
C LYS A 50 20.88 2.91 33.86
N THR A 51 20.15 3.22 34.92
CA THR A 51 18.70 2.96 35.02
C THR A 51 17.92 3.77 33.98
N LYS A 52 18.21 5.07 33.86
CA LYS A 52 17.61 5.95 32.85
C LYS A 52 17.89 5.44 31.42
N ILE A 53 19.12 5.04 31.13
CA ILE A 53 19.51 4.42 29.84
C ILE A 53 18.71 3.15 29.57
N SER A 54 18.61 2.24 30.54
CA SER A 54 17.88 0.98 30.38
C SER A 54 16.39 1.21 30.11
N LYS A 55 15.76 2.14 30.85
CA LYS A 55 14.36 2.54 30.63
C LYS A 55 14.15 3.11 29.22
N LEU A 56 15.01 4.04 28.79
CA LEU A 56 14.94 4.64 27.44
C LEU A 56 15.18 3.62 26.33
N LYS A 57 16.15 2.72 26.47
CA LYS A 57 16.38 1.62 25.52
C LYS A 57 15.16 0.71 25.42
N LYS A 58 14.57 0.31 26.54
CA LYS A 58 13.34 -0.50 26.56
C LYS A 58 12.15 0.23 25.92
N LEU A 59 12.01 1.53 26.12
CA LEU A 59 10.96 2.33 25.48
C LEU A 59 11.16 2.38 23.96
N LEU A 60 12.37 2.70 23.49
CA LEU A 60 12.72 2.71 22.06
C LEU A 60 12.56 1.32 21.42
N GLU A 61 12.93 0.24 22.12
CA GLU A 61 12.68 -1.12 21.66
C GLU A 61 11.20 -1.47 21.63
N LYS A 62 10.41 -1.04 22.62
CA LYS A 62 8.94 -1.21 22.62
C LYS A 62 8.30 -0.42 21.49
N GLU A 63 8.74 0.80 21.20
CA GLU A 63 8.27 1.57 20.04
C GLU A 63 8.64 0.88 18.72
N LYS A 64 9.88 0.37 18.59
CA LYS A 64 10.31 -0.42 17.43
C LYS A 64 9.52 -1.72 17.30
N LYS A 65 9.22 -2.41 18.40
CA LYS A 65 8.41 -3.63 18.44
C LYS A 65 6.92 -3.35 18.20
N GLN A 66 6.36 -2.23 18.66
CA GLN A 66 5.00 -1.80 18.34
C GLN A 66 4.89 -1.38 16.87
N LYS A 67 5.92 -0.75 16.29
CA LYS A 67 6.05 -0.50 14.85
C LYS A 67 6.14 -1.80 14.03
N LYS A 68 6.72 -2.88 14.57
CA LYS A 68 6.78 -4.22 13.92
C LYS A 68 5.58 -5.12 14.20
N GLY A 69 4.91 -4.95 15.34
CA GLY A 69 3.89 -5.86 15.89
C GLY A 69 2.44 -5.42 15.65
N LYS A 70 2.18 -4.17 15.26
CA LYS A 70 0.97 -3.87 14.49
C LYS A 70 1.19 -4.51 13.11
N GLY A 71 0.61 -5.69 12.88
CA GLY A 71 0.57 -6.29 11.55
C GLY A 71 0.27 -5.20 10.52
N LYS A 72 1.08 -5.13 9.44
CA LYS A 72 1.03 -4.10 8.39
C LYS A 72 -0.39 -3.55 8.32
N LYS A 73 -0.66 -2.38 8.93
CA LYS A 73 -1.79 -1.58 8.49
C LYS A 73 -1.40 -1.23 7.06
N THR A 74 -1.88 -2.01 6.11
CA THR A 74 -1.64 -1.79 4.70
C THR A 74 -2.00 -0.35 4.41
N ALA A 75 -1.06 0.33 3.78
CA ALA A 75 -0.99 1.78 3.69
C ALA A 75 -2.20 2.39 2.96
N VAL A 76 -2.97 1.61 2.20
CA VAL A 76 -4.34 1.90 1.79
C VAL A 76 -5.09 0.58 1.78
N LYS A 77 -6.34 0.59 2.25
CA LYS A 77 -7.21 -0.57 2.04
C LYS A 77 -7.60 -0.58 0.56
N LYS A 78 -7.29 -1.67 -0.15
CA LYS A 78 -7.73 -1.85 -1.54
C LYS A 78 -9.23 -1.59 -1.62
N GLU A 79 -9.63 -0.70 -2.52
CA GLU A 79 -11.02 -0.43 -2.84
C GLU A 79 -11.29 -0.80 -4.31
N GLY A 80 -12.49 -1.33 -4.57
CA GLY A 80 -12.89 -1.74 -5.90
C GLY A 80 -12.17 -3.00 -6.38
N ALA A 81 -12.13 -3.17 -7.70
CA ALA A 81 -11.64 -4.38 -8.36
C ALA A 81 -10.12 -4.44 -8.50
N ALA A 82 -9.44 -3.30 -8.51
CA ALA A 82 -7.99 -3.22 -8.61
C ALA A 82 -7.47 -1.88 -8.07
N GLN A 83 -6.24 -1.90 -7.60
CA GLN A 83 -5.48 -0.72 -7.19
C GLN A 83 -4.37 -0.45 -8.21
N ILE A 84 -4.38 0.73 -8.82
CA ILE A 84 -3.40 1.21 -9.79
C ILE A 84 -2.56 2.30 -9.12
N THR A 85 -1.25 2.30 -9.33
CA THR A 85 -0.37 3.33 -8.78
C THR A 85 0.35 4.12 -9.88
N LEU A 86 0.22 5.44 -9.84
CA LEU A 86 0.91 6.37 -10.74
C LEU A 86 2.25 6.75 -10.12
N VAL A 87 3.33 6.50 -10.86
CA VAL A 87 4.71 6.67 -10.42
C VAL A 87 5.47 7.43 -11.50
N GLY A 88 6.23 8.44 -11.12
CA GLY A 88 6.97 9.22 -12.12
C GLY A 88 7.52 10.53 -11.60
N THR A 89 8.30 11.20 -12.44
CA THR A 89 8.99 12.45 -12.12
C THR A 89 8.03 13.63 -12.01
N THR A 90 8.49 14.74 -11.42
CA THR A 90 7.68 15.96 -11.29
C THR A 90 7.28 16.49 -12.66
N ASN A 91 6.07 17.05 -12.77
CA ASN A 91 5.53 17.64 -14.00
C ASN A 91 5.37 16.69 -15.20
N SER A 92 5.39 15.36 -14.97
CA SER A 92 5.19 14.35 -16.03
C SER A 92 3.72 14.04 -16.36
N GLY A 93 2.77 14.78 -15.78
CA GLY A 93 1.33 14.61 -16.07
C GLY A 93 0.56 13.61 -15.20
N LYS A 94 1.16 13.11 -14.10
CA LYS A 94 0.50 12.16 -13.16
C LYS A 94 -0.84 12.69 -12.62
N SER A 95 -0.82 13.86 -11.99
CA SER A 95 -2.02 14.47 -11.40
C SER A 95 -3.04 14.85 -12.47
N THR A 96 -2.59 15.23 -13.66
CA THR A 96 -3.46 15.47 -14.81
C THR A 96 -4.23 14.20 -15.20
N LEU A 97 -3.55 13.05 -15.30
CA LEU A 97 -4.21 11.79 -15.58
C LEU A 97 -5.15 11.37 -14.45
N LEU A 98 -4.71 11.48 -13.19
CA LEU A 98 -5.54 11.15 -12.03
C LEU A 98 -6.86 11.93 -12.05
N ASN A 99 -6.78 13.26 -12.20
CA ASN A 99 -7.95 14.13 -12.25
C ASN A 99 -8.87 13.80 -13.43
N LYS A 100 -8.29 13.53 -14.60
CA LYS A 100 -9.03 13.15 -15.81
C LYS A 100 -9.78 11.83 -15.64
N LEU A 101 -9.14 10.82 -15.05
CA LEU A 101 -9.74 9.48 -14.87
C LEU A 101 -10.78 9.43 -13.75
N THR A 102 -10.65 10.30 -12.74
CA THR A 102 -11.47 10.22 -11.51
C THR A 102 -12.56 11.28 -11.43
N GLY A 103 -12.59 12.23 -12.38
CA GLY A 103 -13.63 13.25 -12.44
C GLY A 103 -13.54 14.28 -11.31
N ALA A 104 -12.33 14.59 -10.84
CA ALA A 104 -11.97 15.61 -9.86
C ALA A 104 -12.27 15.33 -8.37
N LYS A 105 -12.84 14.17 -7.99
CA LYS A 105 -12.93 13.77 -6.56
C LYS A 105 -11.71 12.96 -6.16
N VAL A 106 -10.65 13.67 -5.83
CA VAL A 106 -9.41 13.10 -5.30
C VAL A 106 -9.35 13.38 -3.80
N GLU A 107 -9.18 12.33 -3.00
CA GLU A 107 -9.00 12.41 -1.57
C GLU A 107 -7.51 12.30 -1.23
N ILE A 108 -7.05 13.15 -0.31
CA ILE A 108 -5.69 13.07 0.20
C ILE A 108 -5.67 12.02 1.30
N ALA A 109 -4.94 10.92 1.09
CA ALA A 109 -4.88 9.85 2.08
C ALA A 109 -3.80 10.12 3.16
N ASP A 110 -4.12 9.77 4.41
CA ASP A 110 -3.25 10.00 5.57
C ASP A 110 -2.32 8.81 5.82
N TYR A 111 -1.02 9.03 5.59
CA TYR A 111 0.03 8.03 5.79
C TYR A 111 0.93 8.42 6.95
N PRO A 112 1.13 7.53 7.93
CA PRO A 112 2.08 7.76 8.99
C PRO A 112 3.48 8.00 8.42
N PHE A 113 4.19 8.98 8.97
CA PHE A 113 5.59 9.25 8.68
C PHE A 113 5.86 9.76 7.25
N THR A 114 4.87 10.30 6.55
CA THR A 114 5.08 11.02 5.29
C THR A 114 4.71 12.50 5.43
N THR A 115 5.60 13.39 4.99
CA THR A 115 5.30 14.84 4.89
C THR A 115 4.58 15.17 3.59
N LYS A 116 4.75 14.35 2.54
CA LYS A 116 3.93 14.41 1.33
C LYS A 116 2.92 13.26 1.35
N LYS A 117 1.66 13.59 1.14
CA LYS A 117 0.56 12.63 1.12
C LYS A 117 0.28 12.24 -0.33
N PRO A 118 0.10 10.94 -0.64
CA PRO A 118 -0.36 10.52 -1.93
C PRO A 118 -1.87 10.80 -2.08
N GLU A 119 -2.26 10.92 -3.32
CA GLU A 119 -3.60 11.29 -3.72
C GLU A 119 -4.33 10.05 -4.23
N VAL A 120 -5.57 9.83 -3.78
CA VAL A 120 -6.37 8.66 -4.12
C VAL A 120 -7.62 9.12 -4.84
N GLY A 121 -7.92 8.48 -5.98
CA GLY A 121 -9.18 8.69 -6.68
C GLY A 121 -9.76 7.39 -7.22
N ILE A 122 -11.05 7.40 -7.54
CA ILE A 122 -11.77 6.23 -8.03
C ILE A 122 -12.17 6.45 -9.49
N LEU A 123 -11.65 5.59 -10.38
CA LEU A 123 -12.11 5.47 -11.76
C LEU A 123 -13.30 4.51 -11.80
N ASN A 124 -14.46 4.98 -12.23
CA ASN A 124 -15.60 4.12 -12.53
C ASN A 124 -15.57 3.77 -14.01
N TYR A 125 -15.21 2.53 -14.34
CA TYR A 125 -15.06 2.09 -15.72
C TYR A 125 -15.78 0.77 -15.96
N LYS A 126 -16.62 0.70 -17.01
CA LYS A 126 -17.50 -0.46 -17.30
C LYS A 126 -18.38 -0.87 -16.09
N GLY A 127 -18.79 0.11 -15.28
CA GLY A 127 -19.56 -0.10 -14.05
C GLY A 127 -18.77 -0.61 -12.86
N ILE A 128 -17.45 -0.74 -12.99
CA ILE A 128 -16.55 -1.29 -11.97
C ILE A 128 -15.63 -0.18 -11.45
N LYS A 129 -15.48 -0.13 -10.13
CA LYS A 129 -14.56 0.80 -9.44
C LYS A 129 -13.13 0.30 -9.53
N LEU A 130 -12.21 1.17 -9.95
CA LEU A 130 -10.77 0.98 -9.94
C LEU A 130 -10.14 2.09 -9.11
N GLN A 131 -9.37 1.73 -8.09
CA GLN A 131 -8.69 2.70 -7.23
C GLN A 131 -7.38 3.13 -7.91
N ILE A 132 -7.15 4.43 -8.01
CA ILE A 132 -5.93 5.02 -8.55
C ILE A 132 -5.25 5.80 -7.43
N ILE A 133 -3.96 5.53 -7.22
CA ILE A 133 -3.14 6.20 -6.21
C ILE A 133 -1.99 6.90 -6.91
N GLU A 134 -1.87 8.21 -6.77
CA GLU A 134 -0.69 8.95 -7.19
C GLU A 134 0.32 9.04 -6.05
N ILE A 135 1.53 8.57 -6.31
CA ILE A 135 2.66 8.78 -5.42
C ILE A 135 3.31 10.14 -5.72
N PRO A 136 3.54 10.99 -4.70
CA PRO A 136 4.25 12.25 -4.88
C PRO A 136 5.60 12.03 -5.54
N SER A 137 6.03 12.99 -6.37
CA SER A 137 7.22 12.92 -7.23
C SER A 137 8.58 12.90 -6.49
N ILE A 138 8.76 12.10 -5.45
CA ILE A 138 9.99 11.99 -4.64
C ILE A 138 10.85 10.81 -5.13
N PHE A 139 11.05 10.69 -6.45
CA PHE A 139 11.70 9.51 -7.03
C PHE A 139 13.23 9.58 -7.11
N LYS A 140 13.84 10.74 -6.81
CA LYS A 140 15.31 10.76 -6.61
C LYS A 140 15.61 10.19 -5.22
N ASN A 141 16.36 9.09 -5.18
CA ASN A 141 16.77 8.40 -3.96
C ASN A 141 15.59 7.89 -3.11
N LEU A 142 14.50 7.43 -3.75
CA LEU A 142 13.27 7.00 -3.07
C LEU A 142 13.60 6.07 -1.89
N LYS A 143 14.42 5.03 -2.12
CA LYS A 143 14.83 4.06 -1.09
C LYS A 143 15.59 4.67 0.11
N GLN A 144 16.24 5.81 -0.07
CA GLN A 144 17.06 6.48 0.95
C GLN A 144 16.27 7.55 1.72
N THR A 145 15.12 7.97 1.19
CA THR A 145 14.24 8.92 1.90
C THR A 145 13.50 8.23 3.05
N GLU A 146 13.18 8.99 4.10
CA GLU A 146 12.36 8.50 5.22
C GLU A 146 10.99 7.96 4.78
N GLN A 147 10.48 8.44 3.65
CA GLN A 147 9.14 8.13 3.12
C GLN A 147 9.15 7.00 2.08
N GLY A 148 10.33 6.65 1.56
CA GLY A 148 10.53 5.62 0.55
C GLY A 148 9.86 4.29 0.88
N PRO A 149 10.11 3.71 2.06
CA PRO A 149 9.50 2.44 2.45
C PRO A 149 7.96 2.45 2.41
N SER A 150 7.34 3.57 2.79
CA SER A 150 5.88 3.73 2.76
C SER A 150 5.34 3.74 1.32
N PHE A 151 5.97 4.50 0.43
CA PHE A 151 5.56 4.54 -0.98
C PHE A 151 5.84 3.21 -1.71
N LEU A 152 6.98 2.58 -1.45
CA LEU A 152 7.29 1.25 -2.00
C LEU A 152 6.31 0.18 -1.54
N ALA A 153 5.77 0.29 -0.32
CA ALA A 153 4.72 -0.61 0.16
C ALA A 153 3.42 -0.45 -0.64
N ILE A 154 3.03 0.79 -0.97
CA ILE A 154 1.85 1.06 -1.81
C ILE A 154 2.05 0.49 -3.20
N ILE A 155 3.21 0.77 -3.81
CA ILE A 155 3.57 0.29 -5.15
C ILE A 155 3.52 -1.25 -5.20
N ASN A 156 4.11 -1.94 -4.22
CA ASN A 156 4.08 -3.40 -4.15
C ASN A 156 2.68 -3.99 -3.92
N GLN A 157 1.78 -3.26 -3.27
CA GLN A 157 0.40 -3.70 -3.05
C GLN A 157 -0.48 -3.51 -4.29
N SER A 158 -0.09 -2.61 -5.21
CA SER A 158 -0.85 -2.31 -6.42
C SER A 158 -0.90 -3.51 -7.38
N ASP A 159 -1.97 -3.57 -8.17
CA ASP A 159 -2.18 -4.56 -9.23
C ASP A 159 -1.55 -4.12 -10.56
N LEU A 160 -1.28 -2.82 -10.72
CA LEU A 160 -0.64 -2.22 -11.89
C LEU A 160 0.07 -0.92 -11.49
N VAL A 161 1.27 -0.72 -12.03
CA VAL A 161 2.01 0.55 -11.92
C VAL A 161 2.06 1.22 -13.28
N ILE A 162 1.76 2.52 -13.34
CA ILE A 162 1.90 3.34 -14.55
C ILE A 162 3.07 4.29 -14.35
N LEU A 163 4.06 4.20 -15.23
CA LEU A 163 5.29 4.98 -15.19
C LEU A 163 5.17 6.24 -16.05
N PHE A 164 5.50 7.39 -15.46
CA PHE A 164 5.52 8.69 -16.11
C PHE A 164 6.94 9.27 -16.06
N PHE A 165 7.44 9.74 -17.20
CA PHE A 165 8.76 10.32 -17.34
C PHE A 165 8.78 11.23 -18.57
N ASN A 166 9.63 12.25 -18.55
CA ASN A 166 9.73 13.23 -19.63
C ASN A 166 10.89 12.92 -20.61
N ASN A 167 11.86 12.10 -20.18
CA ASN A 167 13.03 11.77 -20.98
C ASN A 167 13.59 10.37 -20.62
N PRO A 168 14.49 9.80 -21.46
CA PRO A 168 15.06 8.48 -21.22
C PRO A 168 15.91 8.36 -19.94
N GLU A 169 16.50 9.45 -19.44
CA GLU A 169 17.29 9.42 -18.20
C GLU A 169 16.39 9.22 -16.97
N GLU A 170 15.25 9.91 -16.94
CA GLU A 170 14.23 9.74 -15.92
C GLU A 170 13.64 8.32 -15.92
N LYS A 171 13.44 7.75 -17.12
CA LYS A 171 13.03 6.34 -17.23
C LYS A 171 14.06 5.40 -16.58
N LYS A 172 15.35 5.57 -16.89
CA LYS A 172 16.44 4.76 -16.29
C LYS A 172 16.46 4.88 -14.77
N LEU A 173 16.22 6.08 -14.23
CA LEU A 173 16.12 6.29 -12.79
C LEU A 173 14.94 5.51 -12.17
N LEU A 174 13.76 5.60 -12.77
CA LEU A 174 12.57 4.86 -12.30
C LEU A 174 12.79 3.34 -12.35
N ASP A 175 13.37 2.84 -13.44
CA ASP A 175 13.69 1.42 -13.59
C ASP A 175 14.66 0.94 -12.48
N LYS A 176 15.66 1.76 -12.13
CA LYS A 176 16.59 1.49 -11.03
C LYS A 176 15.91 1.50 -9.66
N GLU A 177 15.09 2.50 -9.36
CA GLU A 177 14.42 2.62 -8.06
C GLU A 177 13.34 1.54 -7.86
N LEU A 178 12.72 1.09 -8.94
CA LEU A 178 11.65 0.08 -8.92
C LEU A 178 12.13 -1.32 -9.32
N SER A 179 13.45 -1.56 -9.34
CA SER A 179 14.06 -2.85 -9.70
C SER A 179 13.49 -4.03 -8.92
N ASP A 180 13.20 -3.81 -7.63
CA ASP A 180 12.80 -4.86 -6.68
C ASP A 180 11.28 -5.03 -6.63
N ILE A 181 10.53 -4.27 -7.44
CA ILE A 181 9.08 -4.32 -7.52
C ILE A 181 8.69 -5.37 -8.56
N SER A 182 8.01 -6.43 -8.15
CA SER A 182 7.49 -7.46 -9.06
C SER A 182 6.18 -7.09 -9.75
N THR A 183 5.47 -6.07 -9.26
CA THR A 183 4.22 -5.59 -9.85
C THR A 183 4.42 -5.22 -11.32
N LYS A 184 3.43 -5.59 -12.14
CA LYS A 184 3.38 -5.25 -13.57
C LYS A 184 3.45 -3.74 -13.76
N LYS A 185 4.33 -3.29 -14.65
CA LYS A 185 4.53 -1.87 -14.98
C LYS A 185 4.16 -1.63 -16.44
N ILE A 186 3.46 -0.54 -16.70
CA ILE A 186 3.24 -0.02 -18.05
C ILE A 186 3.73 1.41 -18.13
N ILE A 187 4.06 1.85 -19.33
CA ILE A 187 4.49 3.22 -19.58
C ILE A 187 3.26 4.06 -19.92
N TYR A 188 3.20 5.27 -19.36
CA TYR A 188 2.23 6.27 -19.77
C TYR A 188 2.50 6.74 -21.20
N ASP A 189 1.45 6.86 -22.00
CA ASP A 189 1.50 7.27 -23.40
C ASP A 189 0.39 8.31 -23.62
N GLU A 190 0.70 9.48 -24.16
CA GLU A 190 -0.22 10.64 -24.30
C GLU A 190 -1.43 10.42 -25.24
N GLY A 191 -1.61 9.21 -25.77
CA GLY A 191 -2.74 8.83 -26.62
C GLY A 191 -4.13 8.79 -25.94
N LYS A 192 -5.16 8.39 -26.69
CA LYS A 192 -6.54 8.20 -26.18
C LYS A 192 -6.75 6.78 -25.62
N ASN A 193 -7.86 6.56 -24.90
CA ASN A 193 -8.32 5.27 -24.36
C ASN A 193 -7.46 4.69 -23.21
N TYR A 194 -7.13 5.52 -22.23
CA TYR A 194 -6.38 5.10 -21.04
C TYR A 194 -7.09 4.02 -20.24
N GLU A 195 -8.40 4.18 -20.11
CA GLU A 195 -9.27 3.29 -19.34
C GLU A 195 -9.23 1.87 -19.91
N ASP A 196 -9.32 1.73 -21.24
CA ASP A 196 -9.17 0.44 -21.93
C ASP A 196 -7.76 -0.15 -21.76
N LYS A 197 -6.70 0.66 -21.91
CA LYS A 197 -5.32 0.20 -21.72
C LYS A 197 -5.09 -0.30 -20.30
N ILE A 198 -5.62 0.41 -19.29
CA ILE A 198 -5.55 0.02 -17.88
C ILE A 198 -6.33 -1.28 -17.65
N TRP A 199 -7.58 -1.35 -18.11
CA TRP A 199 -8.45 -2.52 -18.00
C TRP A 199 -7.79 -3.78 -18.59
N ASN A 200 -7.29 -3.68 -19.81
CA ASN A 200 -6.61 -4.76 -20.51
C ASN A 200 -5.30 -5.16 -19.81
N SER A 201 -4.55 -4.19 -19.31
CA SER A 201 -3.30 -4.44 -18.59
C SER A 201 -3.53 -5.17 -17.27
N LEU A 202 -4.65 -4.91 -16.59
CA LEU A 202 -5.06 -5.62 -15.37
C LEU A 202 -5.54 -7.05 -15.66
N GLY A 203 -5.84 -7.38 -16.92
CA GLY A 203 -6.34 -8.69 -17.32
C GLY A 203 -7.67 -9.02 -16.65
N LEU A 204 -8.57 -8.03 -16.53
CA LEU A 204 -9.87 -8.20 -15.91
C LEU A 204 -10.92 -8.63 -16.95
N ILE A 205 -11.89 -9.39 -16.48
CA ILE A 205 -13.14 -9.69 -17.15
C ILE A 205 -14.29 -9.20 -16.27
N LYS A 206 -15.37 -8.70 -16.89
CA LYS A 206 -16.63 -8.38 -16.21
C LYS A 206 -17.58 -9.56 -16.31
N VAL A 207 -18.12 -10.00 -15.19
CA VAL A 207 -19.05 -11.12 -15.10
C VAL A 207 -20.27 -10.65 -14.34
N TYR A 208 -21.46 -10.93 -14.87
CA TYR A 208 -22.71 -10.56 -14.22
C TYR A 208 -23.24 -11.74 -13.41
N THR A 209 -23.77 -11.47 -12.23
CA THR A 209 -24.61 -12.43 -11.49
C THR A 209 -26.08 -12.19 -11.81
N LYS A 210 -26.92 -13.20 -11.61
CA LYS A 210 -28.36 -13.03 -11.59
C LYS A 210 -29.03 -14.02 -10.64
N GLN A 211 -30.19 -13.64 -10.15
CA GLN A 211 -31.11 -14.56 -9.47
C GLN A 211 -32.00 -15.31 -10.48
N PRO A 212 -32.50 -16.51 -10.13
CA PRO A 212 -33.46 -17.25 -10.95
C PRO A 212 -34.66 -16.40 -11.36
N GLY A 213 -34.93 -16.35 -12.67
CA GLY A 213 -36.04 -15.59 -13.24
C GLY A 213 -35.90 -14.06 -13.21
N LYS A 214 -34.73 -13.53 -12.79
CA LYS A 214 -34.45 -12.09 -12.77
C LYS A 214 -33.48 -11.68 -13.88
N LYS A 215 -33.40 -10.37 -14.12
CA LYS A 215 -32.40 -9.76 -14.99
C LYS A 215 -31.00 -9.81 -14.33
N PRO A 216 -29.92 -9.69 -15.11
CA PRO A 216 -28.57 -9.55 -14.57
C PRO A 216 -28.44 -8.39 -13.57
N ASP A 217 -27.72 -8.64 -12.48
CA ASP A 217 -27.45 -7.67 -11.43
C ASP A 217 -26.45 -6.60 -11.90
N TYR A 218 -26.57 -5.40 -11.35
CA TYR A 218 -25.64 -4.29 -11.56
C TYR A 218 -25.17 -3.73 -10.20
N PRO A 219 -23.88 -3.38 -10.04
CA PRO A 219 -22.80 -3.46 -11.02
C PRO A 219 -22.32 -4.90 -11.29
N PRO A 220 -21.66 -5.16 -12.45
CA PRO A 220 -21.00 -6.43 -12.68
C PRO A 220 -19.84 -6.64 -11.71
N LEU A 221 -19.43 -7.90 -11.56
CA LEU A 221 -18.25 -8.28 -10.81
C LEU A 221 -17.03 -8.30 -11.71
N ALA A 222 -15.90 -7.84 -11.18
CA ALA A 222 -14.62 -7.91 -11.86
C ALA A 222 -13.84 -9.14 -11.41
N LEU A 223 -13.46 -10.00 -12.34
CA LEU A 223 -12.62 -11.17 -12.09
C LEU A 223 -11.37 -11.14 -12.95
N LYS A 224 -10.34 -11.90 -12.60
CA LYS A 224 -9.15 -12.04 -13.45
C LYS A 224 -9.46 -12.96 -14.62
N LYS A 225 -8.91 -12.67 -15.80
CA LYS A 225 -9.01 -13.55 -16.97
C LYS A 225 -8.51 -14.95 -16.60
N GLY A 226 -9.28 -15.97 -16.97
CA GLY A 226 -9.02 -17.36 -16.59
C GLY A 226 -9.68 -17.81 -15.28
N SER A 227 -10.40 -16.92 -14.59
CA SER A 227 -11.23 -17.29 -13.44
C SER A 227 -12.31 -18.30 -13.83
N VAL A 228 -12.73 -19.09 -12.86
CA VAL A 228 -13.78 -20.11 -13.01
C VAL A 228 -15.01 -19.78 -12.14
N ILE A 229 -16.09 -20.55 -12.27
CA ILE A 229 -17.30 -20.42 -11.44
C ILE A 229 -16.98 -20.45 -9.93
N LYS A 230 -15.99 -21.24 -9.51
CA LYS A 230 -15.51 -21.27 -8.12
C LYS A 230 -15.05 -19.89 -7.63
N ASP A 231 -14.28 -19.18 -8.45
CA ASP A 231 -13.73 -17.87 -8.06
C ASP A 231 -14.85 -16.84 -7.94
N LEU A 232 -15.81 -16.86 -8.87
CA LEU A 232 -17.02 -16.04 -8.79
C LEU A 232 -17.82 -16.33 -7.52
N ALA A 233 -18.07 -17.60 -7.20
CA ALA A 233 -18.82 -17.98 -6.02
C ALA A 233 -18.14 -17.51 -4.72
N ILE A 234 -16.81 -17.64 -4.63
CA ILE A 234 -16.02 -17.13 -3.50
C ILE A 234 -16.08 -15.59 -3.42
N HIS A 235 -16.05 -14.92 -4.58
CA HIS A 235 -16.16 -13.47 -4.67
C HIS A 235 -17.50 -12.96 -4.13
N VAL A 236 -18.59 -13.67 -4.40
CA VAL A 236 -19.92 -13.37 -3.85
C VAL A 236 -19.95 -13.67 -2.34
N HIS A 237 -19.66 -14.92 -1.95
CA HIS A 237 -19.55 -15.30 -0.55
C HIS A 237 -18.85 -16.66 -0.37
N LYS A 238 -17.92 -16.76 0.58
CA LYS A 238 -17.11 -17.98 0.81
C LYS A 238 -17.94 -19.25 1.06
N ASP A 239 -19.09 -19.13 1.72
CA ASP A 239 -19.95 -20.28 2.02
C ASP A 239 -20.69 -20.85 0.80
N PHE A 240 -20.72 -20.12 -0.32
CA PHE A 240 -21.43 -20.59 -1.52
C PHE A 240 -20.80 -21.86 -2.06
N ILE A 241 -19.50 -22.05 -1.88
CA ILE A 241 -18.79 -23.25 -2.29
C ILE A 241 -19.32 -24.49 -1.59
N LYS A 242 -19.61 -24.41 -0.28
CA LYS A 242 -20.04 -25.57 0.52
C LYS A 242 -21.44 -26.06 0.11
N LYS A 243 -22.30 -25.13 -0.30
CA LYS A 243 -23.67 -25.40 -0.71
C LYS A 243 -23.84 -25.47 -2.23
N PHE A 244 -22.77 -25.36 -3.02
CA PHE A 244 -22.89 -25.31 -4.47
C PHE A 244 -23.50 -26.60 -5.03
N ARG A 245 -24.51 -26.45 -5.91
CA ARG A 245 -25.10 -27.57 -6.66
C ARG A 245 -24.67 -27.52 -8.13
N PHE A 246 -24.92 -26.40 -8.79
CA PHE A 246 -24.49 -26.11 -10.17
C PHE A 246 -24.60 -24.60 -10.43
N ALA A 247 -24.11 -24.15 -11.58
CA ALA A 247 -24.40 -22.81 -12.09
C ALA A 247 -25.04 -22.92 -13.47
N ARG A 248 -25.86 -21.94 -13.86
CA ARG A 248 -26.26 -21.73 -15.25
C ARG A 248 -25.52 -20.54 -15.82
N ILE A 249 -25.10 -20.64 -17.07
CA ILE A 249 -24.31 -19.60 -17.73
C ILE A 249 -24.92 -19.20 -19.07
N TRP A 250 -24.85 -17.90 -19.36
CA TRP A 250 -25.23 -17.26 -20.62
C TRP A 250 -24.02 -16.44 -21.10
N GLY A 251 -23.73 -16.47 -22.41
CA GLY A 251 -22.56 -15.81 -22.98
C GLY A 251 -21.60 -16.75 -23.73
N LYS A 252 -20.45 -16.20 -24.13
CA LYS A 252 -19.52 -16.84 -25.08
C LYS A 252 -18.81 -18.07 -24.53
N SER A 253 -18.75 -18.25 -23.21
CA SER A 253 -18.19 -19.47 -22.62
C SER A 253 -19.17 -20.64 -22.60
N ALA A 254 -20.47 -20.37 -22.80
CA ALA A 254 -21.51 -21.38 -22.87
C ALA A 254 -21.61 -21.97 -24.28
N ARG A 255 -21.95 -23.26 -24.38
CA ARG A 255 -22.29 -23.90 -25.66
C ARG A 255 -23.69 -23.50 -26.14
N PHE A 256 -24.59 -23.23 -25.20
CA PHE A 256 -25.95 -22.76 -25.43
C PHE A 256 -26.41 -21.97 -24.19
N GLU A 257 -27.38 -21.08 -24.38
CA GLU A 257 -27.88 -20.21 -23.33
C GLU A 257 -28.47 -20.99 -22.14
N GLY A 258 -28.04 -20.66 -20.92
CA GLY A 258 -28.48 -21.33 -19.71
C GLY A 258 -27.83 -22.69 -19.47
N GLN A 259 -26.70 -23.00 -20.13
CA GLN A 259 -25.95 -24.24 -19.93
C GLN A 259 -25.64 -24.47 -18.44
N GLN A 260 -25.93 -25.67 -17.95
CA GLN A 260 -25.53 -26.07 -16.60
C GLN A 260 -24.04 -26.42 -16.56
N VAL A 261 -23.31 -25.82 -15.63
CA VAL A 261 -21.85 -25.97 -15.48
C VAL A 261 -21.45 -26.18 -14.01
N GLY A 262 -20.28 -26.78 -13.83
CA GLY A 262 -19.66 -27.00 -12.52
C GLY A 262 -18.67 -25.89 -12.13
N LEU A 263 -18.07 -26.03 -10.95
CA LEU A 263 -17.14 -25.05 -10.35
C LEU A 263 -15.90 -24.72 -11.22
N ASN A 264 -15.45 -25.67 -12.05
CA ASN A 264 -14.22 -25.54 -12.84
C ASN A 264 -14.46 -24.92 -14.23
N HIS A 265 -15.70 -24.59 -14.58
CA HIS A 265 -15.99 -23.94 -15.86
C HIS A 265 -15.36 -22.55 -15.93
N LYS A 266 -14.60 -22.30 -16.99
CA LYS A 266 -13.89 -21.03 -17.20
C LYS A 266 -14.86 -19.94 -17.65
N LEU A 267 -14.74 -18.79 -17.01
CA LEU A 267 -15.50 -17.60 -17.33
C LEU A 267 -14.79 -16.77 -18.40
N ILE A 268 -15.58 -16.15 -19.26
CA ILE A 268 -15.16 -15.19 -20.28
C ILE A 268 -15.81 -13.84 -19.98
N ASP A 269 -15.23 -12.77 -20.53
CA ASP A 269 -15.80 -11.42 -20.43
C ASP A 269 -17.26 -11.40 -20.88
N GLU A 270 -18.07 -10.68 -20.10
CA GLU A 270 -19.51 -10.48 -20.28
C GLU A 270 -20.43 -11.67 -19.98
N ASP A 271 -19.89 -12.80 -19.49
CA ASP A 271 -20.73 -13.93 -19.08
C ASP A 271 -21.71 -13.52 -17.97
N VAL A 272 -22.92 -14.08 -18.02
CA VAL A 272 -23.95 -13.96 -16.98
C VAL A 272 -24.08 -15.31 -16.28
N VAL A 273 -24.06 -15.30 -14.95
CA VAL A 273 -24.04 -16.52 -14.14
C VAL A 273 -25.16 -16.51 -13.10
N GLU A 274 -25.91 -17.60 -13.06
CA GLU A 274 -26.93 -17.89 -12.05
C GLU A 274 -26.42 -19.04 -11.17
N LEU A 275 -26.16 -18.78 -9.89
CA LEU A 275 -25.66 -19.79 -8.95
C LEU A 275 -26.82 -20.53 -8.30
N HIS A 276 -26.78 -21.87 -8.33
CA HIS A 276 -27.76 -22.73 -7.67
C HIS A 276 -27.11 -23.45 -6.49
N MET A 277 -27.73 -23.30 -5.32
CA MET A 277 -27.26 -23.85 -4.05
C MET A 277 -28.18 -24.99 -3.60
N LYS A 278 -27.66 -25.92 -2.81
CA LYS A 278 -28.41 -26.97 -2.12
C LYS A 278 -29.18 -26.41 -0.93
#